data_AF-A0A934KNG4-F1
#
_entry.id   AF-A0A934KNG4-F1
#
_cell.length_a   1.000
_cell.length_b   1.000
_cell.length_c   1.000
_cell.angle_alpha   90.00
_cell.angle_beta   90.00
_cell.angle_gamma   90.00
#
_symmetry.space_group_name_H-M   'P 1'
#
loop_
_entity.id
_entity.type
_entity.pdbx_description
1 polymer ?
#
loop_
_entity_poly.entity_id
_entity_poly.type
_entity_poly.pdbx_seq_one_letter_code
_entity_poly.pdbx_strand_id
1 'polypeptide(L)'
;MSDEAPHIHEADTTHGEHAEIHLPPNSFVPICVALSLCLTFVGFVDQVRGAVGPLIWGIGLLGLIASCVVWFLAARSEFRELPESAEGH
;
A
#
# COMPACT_ATOMS: atom_id res chain seq x y z
N MET A 1 -30.18 -57.19 11.80
CA MET A 1 -29.48 -56.09 12.48
C MET A 1 -28.52 -55.53 11.45
N SER A 2 -28.91 -54.43 10.82
CA SER A 2 -28.12 -53.76 9.79
C SER A 2 -27.09 -52.90 10.49
N ASP A 3 -25.81 -53.15 10.22
CA ASP A 3 -24.73 -52.27 10.69
C ASP A 3 -24.81 -50.96 9.90
N GLU A 4 -25.27 -49.91 10.58
CA GLU A 4 -25.24 -48.55 10.09
C GLU A 4 -23.82 -48.01 10.24
N ALA A 5 -23.00 -48.19 9.20
CA ALA A 5 -21.76 -47.47 9.07
C ALA A 5 -22.10 -45.97 8.92
N PRO A 6 -21.56 -45.07 9.75
CA PRO A 6 -21.76 -43.65 9.51
C PRO A 6 -21.12 -43.32 8.16
N HIS A 7 -21.94 -42.92 7.19
CA HIS A 7 -21.49 -42.20 6.01
C HIS A 7 -20.77 -40.96 6.51
N ILE A 8 -19.44 -41.05 6.62
CA ILE A 8 -18.59 -39.88 6.72
C ILE A 8 -18.80 -39.15 5.41
N HIS A 9 -19.54 -38.06 5.48
CA HIS A 9 -19.60 -37.08 4.43
C HIS A 9 -18.16 -36.54 4.31
N GLU A 10 -17.37 -37.12 3.41
CA GLU A 10 -16.24 -36.41 2.80
C GLU A 10 -16.85 -35.19 2.10
N ALA A 11 -17.14 -34.17 2.90
CA ALA A 11 -17.24 -32.81 2.41
C ALA A 11 -15.83 -32.46 1.94
N ASP A 12 -15.53 -32.83 0.71
CA ASP A 12 -14.85 -32.02 -0.29
C ASP A 12 -14.13 -30.80 0.32
N THR A 13 -13.03 -31.04 1.04
CA THR A 13 -12.11 -29.98 1.47
C THR A 13 -11.15 -29.67 0.33
N THR A 14 -11.71 -29.44 -0.85
CA THR A 14 -11.08 -28.63 -1.89
C THR A 14 -11.30 -27.16 -1.51
N HIS A 15 -10.87 -26.77 -0.30
CA HIS A 15 -10.72 -25.37 0.05
C HIS A 15 -9.50 -24.88 -0.72
N GLY A 16 -9.75 -24.32 -1.91
CA GLY A 16 -8.71 -23.73 -2.75
C GLY A 16 -7.81 -22.87 -1.88
N GLU A 17 -6.50 -23.06 -2.04
CA GLU A 17 -5.48 -22.19 -1.47
C GLU A 17 -5.94 -20.74 -1.64
N HIS A 18 -6.44 -20.15 -0.56
CA HIS A 18 -6.75 -18.74 -0.56
C HIS A 18 -5.39 -18.07 -0.63
N ALA A 19 -4.99 -17.64 -1.84
CA ALA A 19 -3.87 -16.76 -2.03
C ALA A 19 -3.99 -15.66 -0.98
N GLU A 20 -3.09 -15.70 0.00
CA GLU A 20 -3.17 -14.88 1.21
C GLU A 20 -3.17 -13.42 0.75
N ILE A 21 -4.33 -12.75 0.83
CA ILE A 21 -4.45 -11.36 0.40
C ILE A 21 -3.60 -10.53 1.36
N HIS A 22 -2.44 -10.09 0.88
CA HIS A 22 -1.52 -9.29 1.65
C HIS A 22 -2.12 -7.90 1.91
N LEU A 23 -2.55 -7.68 3.15
CA LEU A 23 -3.05 -6.39 3.62
C LEU A 23 -1.87 -5.56 4.16
N PRO A 24 -1.51 -4.44 3.51
CA PRO A 24 -0.38 -3.64 3.97
C PRO A 24 -0.68 -3.06 5.36
N PRO A 25 0.34 -2.92 6.21
CA PRO A 25 0.18 -2.32 7.53
C PRO A 25 -0.25 -0.86 7.40
N ASN A 26 -0.85 -0.32 8.46
CA ASN A 26 -1.27 1.08 8.51
C ASN A 26 -0.10 2.01 8.16
N SER A 27 -0.32 2.90 7.19
CA SER A 27 0.71 3.80 6.69
C SER A 27 0.20 5.24 6.61
N PHE A 28 0.99 6.19 7.10
CA PHE A 28 0.75 7.64 6.97
C PHE A 28 1.25 8.20 5.63
N VAL A 29 1.92 7.39 4.82
CA VAL A 29 2.50 7.82 3.54
C VAL A 29 1.44 8.39 2.57
N PRO A 30 0.24 7.80 2.41
CA PRO A 30 -0.76 8.31 1.46
C PRO A 30 -1.20 9.75 1.77
N ILE A 31 -1.39 10.08 3.06
CA ILE A 31 -1.79 11.44 3.44
C ILE A 31 -0.65 12.45 3.24
N CYS A 32 0.59 12.05 3.53
CA CYS A 32 1.77 12.89 3.27
C CYS A 32 1.95 13.22 1.78
N VAL A 33 1.73 12.22 0.91
CA VAL A 33 1.75 12.42 -0.54
C VAL A 33 0.65 13.40 -0.97
N ALA A 34 -0.58 13.22 -0.49
CA ALA A 34 -1.70 14.09 -0.84
C ALA A 34 -1.48 15.55 -0.41
N LEU A 35 -0.99 15.76 0.83
CA LEU A 35 -0.69 17.09 1.35
C LEU A 35 0.46 17.76 0.58
N SER A 36 1.51 17.00 0.28
CA SER A 36 2.66 17.51 -0.47
C SER A 36 2.27 17.89 -1.89
N LEU A 37 1.46 17.06 -2.56
CA LEU A 37 0.91 17.35 -3.89
C LEU A 37 0.03 18.60 -3.87
N CYS A 38 -0.81 18.75 -2.84
CA CYS A 38 -1.62 19.94 -2.66
C CYS A 38 -0.75 21.20 -2.54
N LEU A 39 0.27 21.18 -1.68
CA LEU A 39 1.24 22.29 -1.54
C LEU A 39 1.94 22.62 -2.85
N THR A 40 2.35 21.60 -3.62
CA THR A 40 2.94 21.81 -4.95
C THR A 40 1.99 22.60 -5.86
N PHE A 41 0.71 22.25 -5.89
CA PHE A 41 -0.27 22.96 -6.73
C PHE A 41 -0.66 24.33 -6.19
N VAL A 42 -0.75 24.51 -4.88
CA VAL A 42 -1.03 25.82 -4.25
C VAL A 42 0.01 26.85 -4.64
N GLY A 43 1.28 26.45 -4.82
CA GLY A 43 2.34 27.36 -5.29
C GLY A 43 2.09 27.98 -6.67
N PHE A 44 1.18 27.40 -7.48
CA PHE A 44 0.80 27.91 -8.81
C PHE A 44 -0.48 28.76 -8.81
N VAL A 45 -1.21 28.82 -7.70
CA VAL A 45 -2.45 29.59 -7.57
C VAL A 45 -2.12 31.09 -7.71
N ASP A 46 -2.78 31.80 -8.61
CA ASP A 46 -2.44 33.19 -8.99
C ASP A 46 -2.34 34.14 -7.79
N GLN A 47 -3.22 33.99 -6.79
CA GLN A 47 -3.22 34.80 -5.57
C GLN A 47 -1.95 34.61 -4.72
N VAL A 48 -1.29 33.46 -4.82
CA VAL A 48 -0.13 33.07 -4.03
C VAL A 48 1.17 33.19 -4.84
N ARG A 49 1.06 33.00 -6.16
CA ARG A 49 2.17 32.89 -7.11
C ARG A 49 3.15 34.06 -7.06
N GLY A 50 2.63 35.28 -6.96
CA GLY A 50 3.44 36.50 -7.06
C GLY A 50 4.31 36.81 -5.84
N ALA A 51 3.94 36.32 -4.65
CA ALA A 51 4.65 36.64 -3.40
C ALA A 51 5.51 35.47 -2.91
N VAL A 52 4.90 34.28 -2.78
CA VAL A 52 5.51 33.11 -2.12
C VAL A 52 5.34 31.83 -2.93
N GLY A 53 4.76 31.90 -4.13
CA GLY A 53 4.48 30.76 -5.00
C GLY A 53 5.67 29.83 -5.25
N PRO A 54 6.81 30.34 -5.74
CA PRO A 54 8.00 29.51 -5.99
C PRO A 54 8.50 28.77 -4.73
N LEU A 55 8.39 29.41 -3.56
CA LEU A 55 8.81 28.83 -2.28
C LEU A 55 7.83 27.73 -1.84
N ILE A 56 6.53 27.99 -1.89
CA ILE A 56 5.49 27.00 -1.53
C ILE A 56 5.53 25.81 -2.49
N TRP A 57 5.66 26.07 -3.78
CA TRP A 57 5.85 25.04 -4.80
C TRP A 57 7.08 24.18 -4.50
N GLY A 58 8.22 24.81 -4.19
CA GLY A 58 9.48 24.12 -3.89
C GLY A 58 9.39 23.25 -2.65
N ILE A 59 8.77 23.74 -1.57
CA ILE A 59 8.53 22.97 -0.34
C ILE A 59 7.60 21.79 -0.63
N GLY A 60 6.49 22.02 -1.35
CA GLY A 60 5.57 20.96 -1.73
C GLY A 60 6.24 19.88 -2.58
N LEU A 61 7.03 20.30 -3.58
CA LEU A 61 7.77 19.37 -4.44
C LEU A 61 8.80 18.54 -3.66
N LEU A 62 9.55 19.18 -2.77
CA LEU A 62 10.53 18.48 -1.93
C LEU A 62 9.83 17.48 -0.98
N GLY A 63 8.73 17.89 -0.36
CA GLY A 63 7.90 17.01 0.48
C GLY A 63 7.30 15.84 -0.30
N LEU A 64 6.91 16.07 -1.55
CA LEU A 64 6.35 15.05 -2.44
C LEU A 64 7.42 14.00 -2.79
N ILE A 65 8.61 14.46 -3.19
CA ILE A 65 9.75 13.57 -3.47
C ILE A 65 10.09 12.76 -2.22
N ALA A 66 10.22 13.39 -1.06
CA ALA A 66 10.53 12.70 0.19
C ALA A 66 9.46 11.66 0.55
N SER A 67 8.18 12.00 0.40
CA SER A 67 7.06 11.08 0.68
C SER A 67 7.08 9.88 -0.27
N CYS A 68 7.32 10.10 -1.56
CA CYS A 68 7.46 9.02 -2.54
C CYS A 68 8.67 8.12 -2.26
N VAL A 69 9.80 8.70 -1.83
CA VAL A 69 10.99 7.92 -1.44
C VAL A 69 10.70 7.05 -0.22
N VAL A 70 10.07 7.61 0.82
CA VAL A 70 9.65 6.82 2.00
C VAL A 70 8.69 5.70 1.59
N TRP A 71 7.73 6.00 0.70
CA TRP A 71 6.82 4.98 0.18
C TRP A 71 7.57 3.84 -0.51
N PHE A 72 8.49 4.19 -1.41
CA PHE A 72 9.28 3.22 -2.16
C PHE A 72 10.15 2.37 -1.24
N LEU A 73 10.79 2.98 -0.25
CA LEU A 73 11.63 2.25 0.71
C LEU A 73 10.80 1.31 1.58
N ALA A 74 9.63 1.76 2.05
CA ALA A 74 8.73 0.94 2.86
C ALA A 74 8.15 -0.24 2.07
N ALA A 75 7.70 0.01 0.83
CA ALA A 75 7.25 -1.06 -0.06
C ALA A 75 8.39 -2.05 -0.32
N ARG A 76 9.62 -1.55 -0.54
CA ARG A 76 10.78 -2.41 -0.77
C ARG A 76 11.17 -3.24 0.45
N SER A 77 11.07 -2.71 1.67
CA SER A 77 11.31 -3.52 2.87
C SER A 77 10.24 -4.60 3.03
N GLU A 78 8.99 -4.26 2.79
CA GLU A 78 7.86 -5.20 2.82
C GLU A 78 8.05 -6.33 1.81
N PHE A 79 8.42 -6.03 0.56
CA PHE A 79 8.74 -7.06 -0.45
C PHE A 79 9.96 -7.92 -0.11
N ARG A 80 10.91 -7.44 0.70
CA ARG A 80 12.08 -8.24 1.15
C ARG A 80 11.74 -9.14 2.33
N GLU A 81 10.75 -8.77 3.12
CA GLU A 81 10.32 -9.50 4.31
C GLU A 81 9.31 -10.60 3.99
N LEU A 82 8.67 -10.56 2.81
CA LEU A 82 7.90 -11.68 2.29
C LEU A 82 8.84 -12.87 2.04
N PRO A 83 8.71 -13.99 2.79
CA PRO A 83 9.51 -15.18 2.55
C PRO A 83 9.23 -15.72 1.14
N GLU A 84 10.20 -16.41 0.54
CA GLU A 84 10.14 -17.15 -0.75
C GLU A 84 9.03 -18.22 -0.79
N SER A 85 7.79 -17.87 -0.47
CA SER A 85 6.68 -18.80 -0.22
C SER A 85 5.61 -18.75 -1.31
N ALA A 86 5.81 -17.95 -2.36
CA ALA A 86 4.88 -17.87 -3.49
C ALA A 86 5.45 -18.43 -4.81
N GLU A 87 6.76 -18.69 -4.93
CA GLU A 87 7.35 -19.20 -6.18
C GLU A 87 8.37 -20.32 -5.95
N GLY A 88 7.85 -21.56 -5.90
CA GLY A 88 8.49 -22.70 -6.56
C GLY A 88 9.52 -23.52 -5.77
N HIS A 89 9.05 -24.48 -4.97
CA HIS A 89 9.55 -25.85 -4.94
C HIS A 89 8.47 -26.83 -4.48
#